data_AF-A0A9E6W768-F1
#
_entry.id   AF-A0A9E6W768-F1
#
_cell.length_a   1.000
_cell.length_b   1.000
_cell.length_c   1.000
_cell.angle_alpha   90.00
_cell.angle_beta   90.00
_cell.angle_gamma   90.00
#
_symmetry.space_group_name_H-M   'P 1'
#
loop_
_entity.id
_entity.type
_entity.pdbx_description
1 polymer ?
#
loop_
_entity_poly.entity_id
_entity_poly.type
_entity_poly.pdbx_seq_one_letter_code
_entity_poly.pdbx_strand_id
1 'polypeptide(L)'
;MSFILFKLIGLHEFANQEWSWILFDGLHMIPIFFFTYGLPFLAGFCVAMITLDSLGFNLIAKQINLILCLEWLIIVPPFFYWAFKYEYWLWLSLILSFAVTQWIRKGMIEKINRKALLS
;
A
#
# COMPACT_ATOMS: atom_id res chain seq x y z
N MET A 1 -0.72 16.03 24.02
CA MET A 1 -1.45 17.08 23.26
C MET A 1 -2.89 16.63 23.11
N SER A 2 -3.69 16.86 24.15
CA SER A 2 -4.97 16.17 24.36
C SER A 2 -6.03 17.23 24.67
N PHE A 3 -7.21 17.12 24.04
CA PHE A 3 -8.44 17.90 24.26
C PHE A 3 -8.42 19.42 23.98
N ILE A 4 -7.39 20.14 24.45
CA ILE A 4 -7.31 21.60 24.37
C ILE A 4 -7.14 22.08 22.92
N LEU A 5 -6.34 21.36 22.13
CA LEU A 5 -6.10 21.66 20.71
C LEU A 5 -7.37 21.47 19.86
N PHE A 6 -8.19 20.46 20.17
CA PHE A 6 -9.47 20.20 19.50
C PHE A 6 -10.50 21.29 19.78
N LYS A 7 -10.52 21.83 21.00
CA LYS A 7 -11.41 22.94 21.38
C LYS A 7 -11.02 24.26 20.71
N LEU A 8 -9.73 24.46 20.39
CA LEU A 8 -9.19 25.68 19.79
C LEU A 8 -9.41 25.76 18.25
N ILE A 9 -9.51 24.62 17.55
CA ILE A 9 -9.58 24.53 16.08
C ILE A 9 -10.98 24.84 15.50
N GLY A 10 -11.95 25.25 16.33
CA GLY A 10 -13.21 25.83 15.83
C GLY A 10 -14.38 24.85 15.70
N LEU A 11 -14.43 23.80 16.53
CA LEU A 11 -15.62 22.96 16.71
C LEU A 11 -16.67 23.57 17.66
N HIS A 12 -16.81 24.90 17.64
CA HIS A 12 -17.76 25.60 18.53
C HIS A 12 -19.22 25.24 18.22
N GLU A 13 -19.53 24.87 16.97
CA GLU A 13 -20.88 24.45 16.55
C GLU A 13 -21.28 23.04 17.03
N PHE A 14 -20.33 22.25 17.54
CA PHE A 14 -20.56 20.86 17.99
C PHE A 14 -20.44 20.70 19.52
N ALA A 15 -20.57 21.80 20.28
CA ALA A 15 -20.40 21.83 21.73
C ALA A 15 -21.39 20.95 22.52
N ASN A 16 -22.49 20.51 21.90
CA ASN A 16 -23.52 19.66 22.52
C ASN A 16 -23.38 18.15 22.21
N GLN A 17 -22.38 17.72 21.45
CA GLN A 17 -22.14 16.29 21.23
C GLN A 17 -21.18 15.74 22.27
N GLU A 18 -21.52 14.59 22.87
CA GLU A 18 -20.65 13.89 23.81
C GLU A 18 -19.44 13.29 23.06
N TRP A 19 -18.40 14.10 22.91
CA TRP A 19 -17.14 13.76 22.24
C TRP A 19 -16.50 12.44 22.70
N SER A 20 -16.77 12.00 23.93
CA SER A 20 -16.35 10.70 24.45
C SER A 20 -16.88 9.54 23.61
N TRP A 21 -18.15 9.57 23.20
CA TRP A 21 -18.76 8.51 22.40
C TRP A 21 -18.19 8.48 20.98
N ILE A 22 -18.00 9.65 20.36
CA ILE A 22 -17.43 9.75 19.01
C ILE A 22 -15.99 9.20 18.99
N LEU A 23 -15.18 9.55 20.00
CA LEU A 23 -13.81 9.03 20.11
C LEU A 23 -13.78 7.53 20.39
N PHE A 24 -14.70 7.05 21.22
CA PHE A 24 -14.83 5.62 21.52
C PHE A 24 -15.22 4.82 20.28
N ASP A 25 -16.26 5.24 19.55
CA ASP A 25 -16.70 4.59 18.31
C ASP A 25 -15.60 4.63 17.23
N GLY A 26 -14.95 5.78 17.05
CA GLY A 26 -13.84 5.92 16.11
C GLY A 26 -12.69 4.97 16.41
N LEU A 27 -12.32 4.79 17.69
CA LEU A 27 -11.25 3.89 18.09
C LEU A 27 -11.57 2.42 17.81
N HIS A 28 -12.84 2.00 17.94
CA HIS A 28 -13.28 0.62 17.68
C HIS A 28 -13.48 0.35 16.18
N MET A 29 -13.92 1.35 15.42
CA MET A 29 -14.12 1.25 13.98
C MET A 29 -12.82 0.98 13.23
N ILE A 30 -11.69 1.56 13.67
CA ILE A 30 -10.38 1.38 13.02
C ILE A 30 -9.97 -0.10 12.90
N PRO A 31 -9.87 -0.90 13.98
CA PRO A 31 -9.52 -2.30 13.88
C PRO A 31 -10.58 -3.08 13.08
N ILE A 32 -11.87 -2.82 13.27
CA ILE A 32 -12.92 -3.51 12.52
C ILE A 32 -12.74 -3.32 11.01
N PHE A 33 -12.55 -2.08 10.55
CA PHE A 33 -12.30 -1.80 9.14
C PHE A 33 -10.99 -2.42 8.64
N PHE A 34 -9.94 -2.41 9.46
CA PHE A 34 -8.68 -3.04 9.10
C PHE A 34 -8.83 -4.55 8.91
N PHE A 35 -9.49 -5.26 9.83
CA PHE A 35 -9.67 -6.72 9.74
C PHE A 35 -10.66 -7.13 8.64
N THR A 36 -11.72 -6.35 8.42
CA THR A 36 -12.77 -6.69 7.44
C THR A 36 -12.43 -6.29 6.02
N TYR A 37 -11.77 -5.15 5.80
CA TYR A 37 -11.44 -4.66 4.46
C TYR A 37 -9.93 -4.61 4.21
N GLY A 38 -9.14 -4.20 5.21
CA GLY A 38 -7.69 -4.09 5.07
C GLY A 38 -7.00 -5.43 4.85
N LEU A 39 -7.30 -6.45 5.66
CA LEU A 39 -6.68 -7.77 5.53
C LEU A 39 -7.03 -8.49 4.22
N PRO A 40 -8.31 -8.55 3.77
CA PRO A 40 -8.63 -9.17 2.48
C PRO A 40 -7.97 -8.42 1.31
N PHE A 41 -7.89 -7.09 1.39
CA PHE A 41 -7.16 -6.29 0.41
C PHE A 41 -5.67 -6.65 0.37
N LEU A 42 -5.00 -6.71 1.53
CA LEU A 42 -3.59 -7.10 1.63
C LEU A 42 -3.36 -8.53 1.15
N ALA A 43 -4.24 -9.47 1.50
CA ALA A 43 -4.16 -10.85 1.05
C ALA A 43 -4.28 -10.95 -0.47
N GLY A 44 -5.28 -10.27 -1.07
CA GLY A 44 -5.45 -10.20 -2.52
C GLY A 44 -4.25 -9.57 -3.22
N PHE A 45 -3.68 -8.51 -2.65
CA PHE A 45 -2.47 -7.87 -3.15
C PHE A 45 -1.27 -8.82 -3.14
N CYS A 46 -1.04 -9.54 -2.03
CA CYS A 46 0.02 -10.55 -1.95
C CYS A 46 -0.16 -11.67 -2.96
N VAL A 47 -1.38 -12.17 -3.15
CA VAL A 47 -1.68 -13.20 -4.15
C VAL A 47 -1.41 -12.70 -5.57
N ALA A 48 -1.80 -11.47 -5.89
CA ALA A 48 -1.53 -10.85 -7.18
C ALA A 48 -0.03 -10.74 -7.45
N MET A 49 0.75 -10.31 -6.46
CA MET A 49 2.21 -10.22 -6.55
C MET A 49 2.86 -11.58 -6.84
N ILE A 50 2.50 -12.61 -6.08
CA ILE A 50 3.05 -13.97 -6.26
C ILE A 50 2.69 -14.51 -7.65
N THR A 51 1.47 -14.25 -8.12
CA THR A 51 1.01 -14.71 -9.43
C THR A 51 1.78 -14.03 -10.55
N LEU A 52 1.98 -12.71 -10.46
CA LEU A 52 2.75 -11.96 -11.45
C LEU A 52 4.23 -12.37 -11.45
N ASP A 53 4.84 -12.56 -10.29
CA ASP A 53 6.22 -13.06 -10.18
C ASP A 53 6.33 -14.44 -10.85
N SER A 54 5.41 -15.38 -10.54
CA SER A 54 5.40 -16.72 -11.14
C SER A 54 5.28 -16.69 -12.66
N LEU A 55 4.38 -15.86 -13.20
CA LEU A 55 4.20 -15.71 -14.65
C LEU A 55 5.41 -15.03 -15.30
N GLY A 56 5.91 -13.95 -14.70
CA GLY A 56 7.00 -13.15 -15.23
C GLY A 56 8.30 -13.95 -15.35
N PHE A 57 8.70 -14.64 -14.28
CA PHE A 57 9.94 -15.42 -14.27
C PHE A 57 9.86 -16.68 -15.14
N ASN A 58 8.69 -17.29 -15.32
CA ASN A 58 8.53 -18.43 -16.22
C ASN A 58 8.59 -18.05 -17.70
N LEU A 59 8.11 -16.86 -18.07
CA LEU A 59 8.00 -16.46 -19.48
C LEU A 59 9.24 -15.71 -20.00
N ILE A 60 9.87 -14.86 -19.17
CA ILE A 60 10.90 -13.92 -19.63
C ILE A 60 12.06 -13.81 -18.63
N ALA A 61 12.53 -14.96 -18.11
CA ALA A 61 13.59 -15.05 -17.10
C ALA A 61 14.85 -14.19 -17.37
N LYS A 62 15.15 -13.91 -18.64
CA LYS A 62 16.33 -13.12 -19.05
C LYS A 62 16.12 -11.61 -19.05
N GLN A 63 14.89 -11.10 -18.94
CA GLN A 63 14.59 -9.65 -19.01
C GLN A 63 13.94 -9.15 -17.71
N ILE A 64 14.71 -9.17 -16.63
CA ILE A 64 14.27 -8.74 -15.29
C ILE A 64 13.63 -7.35 -15.34
N ASN A 65 14.29 -6.37 -15.97
CA ASN A 65 13.76 -5.00 -16.08
C ASN A 65 12.35 -4.95 -16.68
N LEU A 66 12.06 -5.79 -17.67
CA LEU A 66 10.76 -5.83 -18.34
C LEU A 66 9.70 -6.45 -17.43
N ILE A 67 10.03 -7.53 -16.72
CA ILE A 67 9.14 -8.15 -15.73
C ILE A 67 8.76 -7.16 -14.62
N LEU A 68 9.77 -6.51 -14.00
CA LEU A 68 9.54 -5.53 -12.93
C LEU A 68 8.68 -4.35 -13.41
N CYS A 69 8.91 -3.89 -14.64
CA CYS A 69 8.13 -2.80 -15.25
C CYS A 69 6.67 -3.20 -15.51
N LEU A 70 6.44 -4.41 -16.04
CA LEU A 70 5.09 -4.93 -16.28
C LEU A 70 4.31 -5.13 -14.98
N GLU A 71 4.95 -5.67 -13.94
CA GLU A 71 4.35 -5.77 -12.62
C GLU A 71 3.93 -4.41 -12.09
N TRP A 72 4.82 -3.42 -12.18
CA TRP A 72 4.51 -2.05 -11.77
C TRP A 72 3.34 -1.48 -12.58
N LEU A 73 3.34 -1.66 -13.89
CA LEU A 73 2.29 -1.15 -14.77
C LEU A 73 0.93 -1.82 -14.55
N ILE A 74 0.88 -3.07 -14.09
CA ILE A 74 -0.37 -3.79 -13.80
C ILE A 74 -0.89 -3.43 -12.41
N ILE A 75 0.00 -3.33 -11.41
CA ILE A 75 -0.38 -3.16 -10.01
C ILE A 75 -0.70 -1.70 -9.68
N VAL A 76 0.01 -0.73 -10.26
CA VAL A 76 -0.06 0.68 -9.87
C VAL A 76 -1.31 1.46 -10.36
N PRO A 77 -1.91 1.21 -11.54
CA PRO A 77 -3.10 1.94 -12.00
C PRO A 77 -4.29 2.03 -11.02
N PRO A 78 -4.72 0.96 -10.33
CA PRO A 78 -5.82 1.08 -9.36
C PRO A 78 -5.48 2.04 -8.21
N PHE A 79 -4.22 2.09 -7.78
CA PHE A 79 -3.78 3.02 -6.75
C PHE A 79 -3.76 4.47 -7.25
N PHE A 80 -3.35 4.72 -8.50
CA PHE A 80 -3.46 6.06 -9.08
C PHE A 80 -4.91 6.51 -9.16
N TYR A 81 -5.81 5.63 -9.64
CA TYR A 81 -7.23 5.93 -9.68
C TYR A 81 -7.78 6.30 -8.30
N TRP A 82 -7.40 5.55 -7.26
CA TRP A 82 -7.82 5.86 -5.88
C TRP A 82 -7.17 7.11 -5.29
N ALA A 83 -5.92 7.41 -5.64
CA ALA A 83 -5.24 8.64 -5.23
C ALA A 83 -6.00 9.88 -5.70
N PHE A 84 -6.46 9.87 -6.96
CA PHE A 84 -7.25 10.98 -7.51
C PHE A 84 -8.71 10.97 -7.02
N LYS A 85 -9.33 9.79 -6.92
CA LYS A 85 -10.74 9.68 -6.55
C LYS A 85 -11.03 10.06 -5.10
N TYR A 86 -10.15 9.68 -4.19
CA TYR A 86 -10.37 9.84 -2.75
C TYR A 86 -9.45 10.87 -2.10
N GLU A 87 -8.58 11.53 -2.88
CA GLU A 87 -7.61 12.54 -2.43
C GLU A 87 -6.73 12.11 -1.24
N TYR A 88 -6.63 10.80 -0.99
CA TYR A 88 -5.83 10.26 0.09
C TYR A 88 -4.38 10.06 -0.36
N TRP A 89 -3.49 10.82 0.27
CA TRP A 89 -2.04 10.73 0.11
C TRP A 89 -1.46 9.34 0.39
N LEU A 90 -2.19 8.51 1.14
CA LEU A 90 -1.85 7.11 1.39
C LEU A 90 -1.63 6.33 0.08
N TRP A 91 -2.42 6.59 -0.96
CA TRP A 91 -2.28 5.87 -2.22
C TRP A 91 -0.99 6.24 -2.97
N LEU A 92 -0.58 7.51 -2.90
CA LEU A 92 0.70 7.96 -3.45
C LEU A 92 1.88 7.36 -2.69
N SER A 93 1.79 7.25 -1.36
CA SER A 93 2.86 6.62 -0.57
C SER A 93 2.98 5.13 -0.87
N LEU A 94 1.87 4.42 -1.13
CA LEU A 94 1.88 3.03 -1.61
C LEU A 94 2.55 2.90 -2.98
N ILE A 95 2.23 3.76 -3.94
CA ILE A 95 2.86 3.75 -5.27
C ILE A 95 4.37 3.95 -5.16
N LEU A 96 4.81 4.93 -4.35
CA LEU A 96 6.22 5.20 -4.13
C LEU A 96 6.92 4.03 -3.42
N SER A 97 6.30 3.48 -2.37
CA SER A 97 6.83 2.32 -1.67
C SER A 97 6.99 1.13 -2.61
N PHE A 98 6.04 0.93 -3.52
CA PHE A 98 6.13 -0.13 -4.52
C PHE A 98 7.30 0.09 -5.50
N ALA A 99 7.49 1.31 -5.99
CA ALA A 99 8.62 1.66 -6.86
C ALA A 99 9.98 1.38 -6.19
N VAL A 100 10.12 1.75 -4.90
CA VAL A 100 11.34 1.49 -4.12
C VAL A 100 11.55 -0.02 -3.95
N THR A 101 10.51 -0.79 -3.63
CA THR A 101 10.60 -2.25 -3.50
C THR A 101 11.05 -2.90 -4.81
N GLN A 102 10.51 -2.48 -5.95
CA GLN A 102 10.93 -2.98 -7.27
C GLN A 102 12.41 -2.70 -7.56
N TRP A 103 12.91 -1.52 -7.18
CA TRP A 103 14.33 -1.17 -7.32
C TRP A 103 15.22 -2.06 -6.44
N ILE A 104 14.87 -2.27 -5.17
CA ILE A 104 15.60 -3.17 -4.27
C ILE A 104 15.60 -4.59 -4.83
N ARG A 105 14.44 -5.07 -5.29
CA ARG A 105 14.26 -6.43 -5.83
C ARG A 105 15.15 -6.67 -7.05
N LYS A 106 15.24 -5.70 -7.95
CA LYS A 106 16.19 -5.74 -9.09
C LYS A 106 17.61 -6.05 -8.63
N GLY A 107 18.12 -5.29 -7.66
CA GLY A 107 19.48 -5.46 -7.15
C GLY A 107 19.70 -6.84 -6.51
N MET A 108 18.69 -7.38 -5.84
CA MET A 108 18.74 -8.73 -5.27
C MET A 108 18.80 -9.81 -6.35
N ILE A 109 17.95 -9.74 -7.37
CA ILE A 109 17.91 -10.74 -8.46
C ILE A 109 19.22 -10.72 -9.25
N GLU A 110 19.75 -9.54 -9.58
CA GLU A 110 21.05 -9.41 -10.27
C GLU A 110 22.20 -10.01 -9.45
N LYS A 111 22.15 -9.90 -8.13
CA LYS A 111 23.14 -10.51 -7.23
C LYS A 111 23.03 -12.04 -7.23
N ILE A 112 21.82 -12.58 -7.27
CA ILE A 112 21.58 -14.03 -7.36
C ILE A 112 22.07 -14.59 -8.70
N ASN A 113 21.71 -13.94 -9.82
CA ASN A 113 22.14 -14.37 -11.15
C ASN A 113 23.66 -14.35 -11.32
N ARG A 114 24.35 -13.33 -10.77
CA ARG A 114 25.82 -13.30 -10.78
C ARG A 114 26.45 -14.44 -9.99
N LYS A 115 25.86 -14.83 -8.85
CA LYS A 115 26.35 -15.98 -8.08
C LYS A 115 26.15 -17.30 -8.82
N ALA A 116 24.99 -17.49 -9.46
CA ALA A 116 24.68 -18.69 -10.23
C ALA A 116 25.59 -18.89 -11.45
N LEU A 117 26.13 -17.80 -12.04
CA LEU A 117 27.10 -17.88 -13.12
C LEU A 117 28.52 -18.24 -12.67
N LEU A 118 28.82 -18.15 -11.36
CA LEU A 118 30.14 -18.39 -10.78
C LEU A 118 30.25 -19.76 -10.08
N SER A 119 29.15 -20.51 -9.95
CA SER A 119 29.06 -21.86 -9.39
C SER A 119 29.01 -22.91 -10.48
#